data_AF-A0A935C4L3-F1
#
_entry.id   AF-A0A935C4L3-F1
#
_cell.length_a   1.000
_cell.length_b   1.000
_cell.length_c   1.000
_cell.angle_alpha   90.00
_cell.angle_beta   90.00
_cell.angle_gamma   90.00
#
_symmetry.space_group_name_H-M   'P 1'
#
loop_
_entity.id
_entity.type
_entity.pdbx_description
1 polymer ?
#
loop_
_entity_poly.entity_id
_entity_poly.type
_entity_poly.pdbx_seq_one_letter_code
_entity_poly.pdbx_strand_id
1 'polypeptide(L)'
;MLALILSADGSVSERALGLLDELGAFDLLGVSRKRFIELARDCSCRIDPGLCERSWLSDEDIGWIEALLDAVRQPDDRILVCRLAAAAMEDDGLVTHGARLVLDHALAHWRIDAGTLPPASRKARAG
;
A
#
# COMPACT_ATOMS: atom_id res chain seq x y z
N MET A 1 5.53 3.77 -1.67
CA MET A 1 5.03 2.41 -1.84
C MET A 1 3.65 2.20 -1.23
N LEU A 2 3.44 2.36 0.09
CA LEU A 2 2.12 2.11 0.69
C LEU A 2 0.97 2.91 0.02
N ALA A 3 1.20 4.19 -0.27
CA ALA A 3 0.23 5.03 -0.97
C ALA A 3 -0.15 4.47 -2.35
N LEU A 4 0.82 3.97 -3.11
CA LEU A 4 0.63 3.35 -4.42
C LEU A 4 -0.25 2.10 -4.34
N ILE A 5 0.07 1.21 -3.41
CA ILE A 5 -0.67 -0.05 -3.22
C ILE A 5 -2.15 0.27 -2.97
N LEU A 6 -2.42 1.19 -2.04
CA LEU A 6 -3.79 1.50 -1.65
C LEU A 6 -4.54 2.38 -2.66
N SER A 7 -3.82 3.04 -3.58
CA SER A 7 -4.41 3.89 -4.62
C SER A 7 -4.42 3.25 -5.99
N ALA A 8 -4.00 1.98 -6.12
CA ALA A 8 -3.88 1.29 -7.40
C ALA A 8 -5.21 1.25 -8.17
N ASP A 9 -6.33 1.31 -7.45
CA ASP A 9 -7.68 1.33 -8.02
C ASP A 9 -8.30 2.73 -8.07
N GLY A 10 -7.46 3.77 -8.08
CA GLY A 10 -7.88 5.15 -8.34
C GLY A 10 -7.93 6.05 -7.10
N SER A 11 -8.28 5.52 -5.93
CA SER A 11 -8.25 6.28 -4.67
C SER A 11 -8.19 5.39 -3.43
N VAL A 12 -7.62 5.93 -2.35
CA VAL A 12 -7.64 5.29 -1.02
C VAL A 12 -8.96 5.62 -0.34
N SER A 13 -9.66 4.62 0.17
CA SER A 13 -10.93 4.81 0.89
C SER A 13 -10.73 5.52 2.24
N GLU A 14 -11.74 6.26 2.70
CA GLU A 14 -11.71 6.88 4.04
C GLU A 14 -11.63 5.85 5.17
N ARG A 15 -12.16 4.64 4.94
CA ARG A 15 -12.03 3.53 5.89
C ARG A 15 -10.58 3.07 6.02
N ALA A 16 -9.90 2.84 4.90
CA ALA A 16 -8.48 2.50 4.90
C ALA A 16 -7.63 3.60 5.55
N LEU A 17 -7.91 4.88 5.26
CA LEU A 17 -7.23 6.01 5.92
C LEU A 17 -7.48 6.03 7.43
N GLY A 18 -8.71 5.79 7.88
CA GLY A 18 -9.05 5.68 9.30
C GLY A 18 -8.31 4.53 9.99
N LEU A 19 -8.20 3.37 9.35
CA LEU A 19 -7.41 2.26 9.87
C LEU A 19 -5.93 2.62 9.97
N LEU A 20 -5.36 3.28 8.95
CA LEU A 20 -3.97 3.73 8.99
C LEU A 20 -3.72 4.71 10.15
N ASP A 21 -4.68 5.59 10.48
CA ASP A 21 -4.62 6.43 11.68
C ASP A 21 -4.61 5.58 12.95
N GLU A 22 -5.52 4.60 13.07
CA GLU A 22 -5.59 3.72 14.24
C GLU A 22 -4.33 2.86 14.43
N LEU A 23 -3.66 2.49 13.34
CA LEU A 23 -2.39 1.78 13.35
C LEU A 23 -1.19 2.72 13.61
N GLY A 24 -1.40 4.03 13.67
CA GLY A 24 -0.33 5.02 13.76
C GLY A 24 0.61 5.01 12.56
N ALA A 25 0.12 4.58 11.38
CA ALA A 25 0.92 4.36 10.19
C ALA A 25 1.63 5.63 9.70
N PHE A 26 0.96 6.78 9.79
CA PHE A 26 1.52 8.07 9.36
C PHE A 26 2.76 8.46 10.17
N ASP A 27 2.72 8.25 11.49
CA ASP A 27 3.87 8.49 12.36
C ASP A 27 5.01 7.50 12.06
N LEU A 28 4.68 6.22 11.88
CA LEU A 28 5.66 5.16 11.55
C LEU A 28 6.35 5.44 10.21
N LEU A 29 5.64 6.01 9.25
CA LEU A 29 6.17 6.37 7.94
C LEU A 29 6.83 7.77 7.92
N GLY A 30 6.72 8.54 9.01
CA GLY A 30 7.23 9.91 9.07
C GLY A 30 6.54 10.86 8.08
N VAL A 31 5.28 10.59 7.70
CA VAL A 31 4.51 11.41 6.75
C VAL A 31 3.23 11.90 7.41
N SER A 32 2.75 13.10 7.05
CA SER A 32 1.42 13.52 7.49
C SER A 32 0.32 12.80 6.71
N ARG A 33 -0.86 12.60 7.31
CA ARG A 33 -2.04 12.06 6.61
C ARG A 33 -2.35 12.84 5.32
N LYS A 34 -2.29 14.17 5.38
CA LYS A 34 -2.50 15.03 4.21
C LYS A 34 -1.49 14.71 3.10
N ARG A 35 -0.20 14.61 3.45
CA ARG A 35 0.85 14.30 2.48
C ARG A 35 0.68 12.91 1.89
N PHE A 36 0.24 11.94 2.69
CA PHE A 36 -0.07 10.59 2.21
C PHE A 36 -1.20 10.60 1.17
N ILE A 37 -2.27 11.34 1.42
CA ILE A 37 -3.40 11.46 0.48
C ILE A 37 -2.95 12.11 -0.84
N GLU A 38 -2.10 13.15 -0.76
CA GLU A 38 -1.51 13.77 -1.95
C GLU A 38 -0.69 12.76 -2.76
N LEU A 39 0.19 12.00 -2.10
CA LEU A 39 0.99 10.96 -2.75
C LEU A 39 0.12 9.86 -3.38
N ALA A 40 -0.96 9.47 -2.71
CA ALA A 40 -1.90 8.49 -3.23
C ALA A 40 -2.61 8.99 -4.50
N ARG A 41 -3.02 10.27 -4.53
CA ARG A 41 -3.59 10.89 -5.74
C ARG A 41 -2.57 10.99 -6.86
N ASP A 42 -1.35 11.39 -6.55
CA ASP A 42 -0.27 11.46 -7.54
C ASP A 42 0.03 10.07 -8.14
N CYS A 43 -0.05 9.01 -7.32
CA CYS A 43 0.11 7.64 -7.76
C CYS A 43 -1.05 7.18 -8.65
N SER A 44 -2.30 7.45 -8.26
CA SER A 44 -3.45 7.03 -9.06
C SER A 44 -3.59 7.78 -10.38
N CYS A 45 -3.09 9.00 -10.47
CA CYS A 45 -2.99 9.72 -11.75
C CYS A 45 -1.92 9.16 -12.69
N ARG A 46 -0.97 8.38 -12.18
CA ARG A 46 0.14 7.81 -12.96
C ARG A 46 -0.10 6.38 -13.42
N ILE A 47 -0.74 5.56 -12.58
CA ILE A 47 -1.19 4.22 -12.99
C ILE A 47 -2.26 4.38 -14.07
N ASP A 48 -2.18 3.59 -15.14
CA ASP A 48 -3.26 3.51 -16.14
C ASP A 48 -4.60 3.26 -15.42
N PRO A 49 -5.63 4.12 -15.56
CA PRO A 49 -6.94 3.86 -14.98
C PRO A 49 -7.54 2.52 -15.43
N GLY A 50 -7.05 1.95 -16.54
CA GLY A 50 -7.33 0.59 -16.98
C GLY A 50 -6.74 -0.52 -16.10
N LEU A 51 -5.92 -0.25 -15.08
CA LEU A 51 -5.44 -1.26 -14.12
C LEU A 51 -6.60 -1.85 -13.31
N CYS A 52 -7.64 -1.07 -12.98
CA CYS A 52 -8.87 -1.63 -12.42
C CYS A 52 -9.57 -2.60 -13.38
N GLU A 53 -9.46 -2.34 -14.69
CA GLU A 53 -10.13 -3.10 -15.75
C GLU A 53 -9.28 -4.28 -16.26
N ARG A 54 -7.97 -4.30 -15.94
CA ARG A 54 -7.01 -5.30 -16.40
C ARG A 54 -6.44 -6.09 -15.22
N SER A 55 -6.41 -7.42 -15.36
CA SER A 55 -5.81 -8.32 -14.36
C SER A 55 -4.28 -8.43 -14.44
N TRP A 56 -3.59 -7.43 -15.03
CA TRP A 56 -2.13 -7.44 -15.20
C TRP A 56 -1.56 -6.02 -15.16
N LEU A 57 -0.28 -5.90 -14.77
CA LEU A 57 0.51 -4.67 -14.90
C LEU A 57 1.10 -4.57 -16.32
N SER A 58 1.14 -3.37 -16.90
CA SER A 58 1.90 -3.14 -18.12
C SER A 58 3.41 -3.13 -17.83
N ASP A 59 4.26 -3.32 -18.85
CA ASP A 59 5.72 -3.25 -18.68
C ASP A 59 6.19 -1.89 -18.14
N GLU A 60 5.50 -0.80 -18.51
CA GLU A 60 5.77 0.55 -18.00
C GLU A 60 5.40 0.69 -16.52
N ASP A 61 4.23 0.16 -16.12
CA ASP A 61 3.81 0.14 -14.72
C ASP A 61 4.76 -0.70 -13.88
N ILE A 62 5.19 -1.87 -14.37
CA ILE A 62 6.14 -2.75 -13.70
C ILE A 62 7.45 -2.00 -13.44
N GLY A 63 8.05 -1.39 -14.46
CA GLY A 63 9.32 -0.67 -14.30
C GLY A 63 9.24 0.47 -13.28
N TRP A 64 8.11 1.19 -13.25
CA TRP A 64 7.91 2.24 -12.26
C TRP A 64 7.66 1.71 -10.84
N ILE A 65 6.88 0.63 -10.71
CA ILE A 65 6.63 -0.05 -9.43
C ILE A 65 7.93 -0.63 -8.88
N GLU A 66 8.72 -1.33 -9.68
CA GLU A 66 10.02 -1.88 -9.29
C GLU A 66 10.98 -0.78 -8.82
N ALA A 67 11.05 0.36 -9.51
CA ALA A 67 11.85 1.50 -9.07
C ALA A 67 11.40 2.04 -7.70
N LEU A 68 10.10 2.06 -7.43
CA LEU A 68 9.56 2.43 -6.11
C LEU A 68 9.84 1.37 -5.04
N LEU A 69 9.81 0.10 -5.41
CA LEU A 69 10.14 -1.02 -4.51
C LEU A 69 11.62 -1.01 -4.13
N ASP A 70 12.50 -0.71 -5.09
CA ASP A 70 13.96 -0.61 -4.90
C ASP A 70 14.36 0.59 -4.05
N ALA A 71 13.55 1.65 -4.06
CA ALA A 71 13.74 2.78 -3.17
C ALA A 71 13.53 2.43 -1.68
N VAL A 72 12.77 1.37 -1.37
CA VAL A 72 12.59 0.86 0.00
C VAL A 72 13.76 -0.06 0.35
N ARG A 73 14.83 0.51 0.90
CA ARG A 73 16.09 -0.20 1.15
C ARG A 73 16.10 -1.04 2.42
N GLN A 74 15.44 -0.58 3.48
CA GLN A 74 15.49 -1.26 4.77
C GLN A 74 14.51 -2.44 4.77
N PRO A 75 14.95 -3.66 5.16
CA PRO A 75 14.07 -4.82 5.28
C PRO A 75 12.85 -4.57 6.17
N ASP A 76 13.05 -3.86 7.28
CA ASP A 76 11.97 -3.54 8.23
C ASP A 76 10.90 -2.64 7.60
N ASP A 77 11.30 -1.69 6.75
CA ASP A 77 10.36 -0.81 6.03
C ASP A 77 9.53 -1.60 5.01
N ARG A 78 10.12 -2.61 4.37
CA ARG A 78 9.42 -3.49 3.41
C ARG A 78 8.32 -4.27 4.12
N ILE A 79 8.66 -4.89 5.25
CA ILE A 79 7.72 -5.63 6.09
C ILE A 79 6.63 -4.68 6.60
N LEU A 80 7.00 -3.49 7.06
CA LEU A 80 6.04 -2.49 7.55
C LEU A 80 5.04 -2.09 6.45
N VAL A 81 5.51 -1.81 5.23
CA VAL A 81 4.64 -1.48 4.10
C VAL A 81 3.69 -2.63 3.78
N CYS A 82 4.19 -3.86 3.63
CA CYS A 82 3.36 -5.02 3.33
C CYS A 82 2.31 -5.28 4.41
N ARG A 83 2.69 -5.15 5.69
CA ARG A 83 1.79 -5.33 6.83
C ARG A 83 0.68 -4.29 6.87
N LEU A 84 1.02 -3.02 6.67
CA LEU A 84 0.05 -1.92 6.68
C LEU A 84 -0.92 -2.06 5.49
N ALA A 85 -0.41 -2.44 4.32
CA ALA A 85 -1.24 -2.69 3.14
C ALA A 85 -2.21 -3.86 3.36
N ALA A 86 -1.73 -5.00 3.85
CA ALA A 86 -2.56 -6.16 4.14
C ALA A 86 -3.67 -5.83 5.15
N ALA A 87 -3.34 -5.14 6.24
CA ALA A 87 -4.34 -4.74 7.24
C ALA A 87 -5.40 -3.79 6.67
N ALA A 88 -4.99 -2.81 5.87
CA ALA A 88 -5.92 -1.89 5.20
C ALA A 88 -6.87 -2.61 4.23
N MET A 89 -6.38 -3.65 3.56
CA MET A 89 -7.19 -4.47 2.65
C MET A 89 -8.20 -5.36 3.37
N GLU A 90 -7.80 -5.98 4.49
CA GLU A 90 -8.68 -6.88 5.27
C GLU A 90 -9.89 -6.15 5.87
N ASP A 91 -9.70 -4.92 6.35
CA ASP A 91 -10.76 -4.14 7.01
C ASP A 91 -11.71 -3.45 6.00
N ASP A 92 -11.22 -3.11 4.80
CA ASP A 92 -12.03 -2.38 3.82
C ASP A 92 -13.14 -3.24 3.19
N GLY A 93 -13.03 -4.57 3.25
CA GLY A 93 -13.99 -5.52 2.65
C GLY A 93 -14.11 -5.45 1.12
N LEU A 94 -13.53 -4.42 0.53
CA LEU A 94 -13.33 -4.16 -0.89
C LEU A 94 -11.83 -4.31 -1.16
N VAL A 95 -11.29 -5.52 -1.01
CA VAL A 95 -9.95 -5.79 -1.55
C VAL A 95 -10.03 -5.57 -3.05
N THR A 96 -9.55 -4.42 -3.51
CA THR A 96 -9.60 -4.07 -4.91
C THR A 96 -8.52 -4.87 -5.66
N HIS A 97 -8.84 -5.31 -6.87
CA HIS A 97 -7.99 -6.27 -7.60
C HIS A 97 -6.60 -5.69 -7.91
N GLY A 98 -6.53 -4.40 -8.27
CA GLY A 98 -5.28 -3.72 -8.57
C GLY A 98 -4.37 -3.61 -7.35
N ALA A 99 -4.92 -3.17 -6.22
CA ALA A 99 -4.18 -3.05 -4.97
C ALA A 99 -3.57 -4.40 -4.56
N ARG A 100 -4.35 -5.49 -4.66
CA ARG A 100 -3.88 -6.84 -4.34
C ARG A 100 -2.74 -7.27 -5.27
N LEU A 101 -2.87 -6.99 -6.56
CA LEU A 101 -1.86 -7.32 -7.55
C LEU A 101 -0.54 -6.58 -7.27
N VAL A 102 -0.58 -5.29 -6.95
CA VAL A 102 0.60 -4.51 -6.58
C VAL A 102 1.22 -5.02 -5.27
N LEU A 103 0.41 -5.43 -4.28
CA LEU A 103 0.90 -6.03 -3.04
C LEU A 103 1.59 -7.38 -3.29
N ASP A 104 0.98 -8.27 -4.08
CA ASP A 104 1.55 -9.57 -4.40
C ASP A 104 2.86 -9.42 -5.19
N HIS A 105 2.93 -8.44 -6.10
CA HIS A 105 4.17 -8.10 -6.79
C HIS A 105 5.25 -7.58 -5.82
N ALA A 106 4.89 -6.72 -4.87
CA ALA A 106 5.82 -6.24 -3.84
C ALA A 106 6.38 -7.38 -2.98
N LEU A 107 5.51 -8.31 -2.56
CA LEU A 107 5.90 -9.50 -1.79
C LEU A 107 6.86 -10.38 -2.59
N ALA A 108 6.58 -10.62 -3.87
CA ALA A 108 7.45 -11.39 -4.75
C ALA A 108 8.81 -10.72 -4.95
N HIS A 109 8.83 -9.40 -5.22
CA HIS A 109 10.05 -8.62 -5.43
C HIS A 109 10.95 -8.61 -4.19
N TRP A 110 10.37 -8.43 -3.01
CA TRP A 110 11.09 -8.43 -1.74
C TRP A 110 11.33 -9.83 -1.15
N ARG A 111 10.79 -10.87 -1.78
CA ARG A 111 10.87 -12.28 -1.36
C ARG A 111 10.31 -12.49 0.06
N ILE A 112 9.19 -11.84 0.34
CA ILE A 112 8.47 -11.92 1.62
C ILE A 112 7.28 -12.87 1.46
N ASP A 113 7.15 -13.84 2.37
CA ASP A 113 5.99 -14.71 2.43
C ASP A 113 4.86 -14.01 3.20
N ALA A 114 3.70 -13.84 2.55
CA ALA A 114 2.52 -13.23 3.15
C ALA A 114 2.09 -13.92 4.46
N GLY A 115 2.27 -15.25 4.56
CA GLY A 115 1.91 -16.03 5.75
C GLY A 115 2.80 -15.75 6.96
N THR A 116 3.93 -15.06 6.76
CA THR A 116 4.89 -14.71 7.81
C THR A 116 4.76 -13.26 8.29
N LEU A 117 3.87 -12.47 7.67
CA LEU A 117 3.66 -11.08 8.07
C LEU A 117 3.06 -11.01 9.48
N PRO A 118 3.68 -10.28 10.42
CA PRO A 118 3.10 -10.09 11.74
C PRO A 118 1.83 -9.23 11.63
N PRO A 119 0.82 -9.42 12.49
CA PRO A 119 -0.40 -8.63 12.45
C PRO A 119 -0.11 -7.14 12.68
N ALA A 120 -0.83 -6.26 12.00
CA ALA A 120 -0.76 -4.83 12.27
C ALA A 120 -1.29 -4.55 13.67
N SER A 121 -0.44 -4.01 14.53
CA SER A 121 -0.81 -3.69 15.90
C SER A 121 -1.48 -2.32 15.96
N ARG A 122 -2.72 -2.27 16.43
CA ARG A 122 -3.47 -1.02 16.63
C ARG A 122 -2.82 -0.21 17.76
N LYS A 123 -2.63 1.10 17.59
CA LYS A 123 -2.25 1.97 18.71
C LYS A 123 -3.33 1.83 19.79
N ALA A 124 -2.92 1.59 21.03
CA ALA A 124 -3.80 1.76 22.17
C ALA A 124 -4.24 3.22 22.18
N ARG A 125 -5.55 3.44 22.00
CA ARG A 125 -6.16 4.78 21.97
C ARG A 125 -5.83 5.47 23.30
N ALA A 126 -4.89 6.40 23.31
CA ALA A 126 -4.71 7.31 24.44
C ALA A 126 -5.93 8.24 24.43
N GLY A 127 -6.71 8.16 25.51
CA GLY A 127 -7.99 8.86 25.67
C GLY A 127 -7.88 10.36 25.80
#